data_AF-A0A7S0HR21-F1
#
_entry.id   AF-A0A7S0HR21-F1
#
_cell.length_a   1.000
_cell.length_b   1.000
_cell.length_c   1.000
_cell.angle_alpha   90.00
_cell.angle_beta   90.00
_cell.angle_gamma   90.00
#
_symmetry.space_group_name_H-M   'P 1'
#
loop_
_entity.id
_entity.type
_entity.pdbx_description
1 polymer ?
#
loop_
_entity_poly.entity_id
_entity_poly.type
_entity_poly.pdbx_seq_one_letter_code
_entity_poly.pdbx_strand_id
1 'polypeptide(L)'
;MVKGLFAPMANLRCAGILSRAFYHVMLPSKSLSGQIYSISRSAARASRLLTNGASRNFSGTSTKDIDSMNETELRAMVRKLMGASANKPSSVNTEQQRPAIMGAPENYVARPTKGEATSAGDEHSNITIVELKKMYSKNIPITMATAYDFPSAVHVDLAGIDVVLVGDSLGMVVLGYDTTLPVTFDEILHHCRAVSRGCKRPLLVGDLPFGSYEISAQEAQRNAYRLLKEGGMEAVKLEGADAGRLRTVETLVKGGIAVMGHIGLTPQSYSTLGGFRAQGKHAQQAISLIEQARHLVNAGVFAIVLECVPAEVAKEVTERISVPTIGIGAGIHTSGQVLVYHDLLGMMQHPHHAKVTPKFCKQFSSVGVTINEALKDFRREVRERTFPDLNYSPYKMASGELEAFRKMLPELDLKWGGIQNKVGSTESEETKVY
;
A
#
# COMPACT_ATOMS: atom_id res chain seq x y z
N MET A 1 24.28 56.26 -10.44
CA MET A 1 23.39 55.18 -10.95
C MET A 1 24.17 53.89 -10.78
N VAL A 2 23.84 52.92 -9.94
CA VAL A 2 22.60 52.13 -9.79
C VAL A 2 22.62 51.54 -8.36
N LYS A 3 21.83 52.04 -7.39
CA LYS A 3 20.54 51.50 -6.88
C LYS A 3 20.33 49.98 -7.06
N GLY A 4 20.22 49.25 -5.94
CA GLY A 4 19.38 48.04 -5.89
C GLY A 4 20.03 46.75 -5.40
N LEU A 5 20.70 46.76 -4.25
CA LEU A 5 21.16 45.54 -3.57
C LEU A 5 20.82 45.57 -2.08
N PHE A 6 19.54 45.78 -1.73
CA PHE A 6 19.04 45.56 -0.36
C PHE A 6 17.54 45.24 -0.35
N ALA A 7 17.20 43.96 -0.47
CA ALA A 7 16.01 43.32 0.09
C ALA A 7 16.26 41.80 0.02
N PRO A 8 16.50 41.10 1.15
CA PRO A 8 15.41 40.68 2.03
C PRO A 8 15.86 40.50 3.51
N MET A 9 15.73 41.51 4.37
CA MET A 9 15.93 41.32 5.82
C MET A 9 14.65 41.48 6.67
N ALA A 10 13.54 41.93 6.07
CA ALA A 10 12.27 42.12 6.80
C ALA A 10 11.47 40.80 6.98
N ASN A 11 11.51 39.88 6.02
CA ASN A 11 10.71 38.65 6.05
C ASN A 11 11.21 37.59 7.06
N LEU A 12 12.51 37.56 7.38
CA LEU A 12 13.03 36.64 8.40
C LEU A 12 12.64 37.04 9.82
N ARG A 13 12.44 38.34 10.11
CA ARG A 13 12.02 38.79 11.44
C ARG A 13 10.57 38.42 11.76
N CYS A 14 9.64 38.54 10.80
CA CYS A 14 8.24 38.13 10.99
C CYS A 14 8.08 36.62 11.21
N ALA A 15 8.86 35.78 10.50
CA ALA A 15 8.85 34.33 10.68
C ALA A 15 9.36 33.91 12.07
N GLY A 16 10.37 34.62 12.61
CA GLY A 16 10.91 34.37 13.95
C GLY A 16 9.94 34.69 15.08
N ILE A 17 9.15 35.76 14.93
CA ILE A 17 8.16 36.21 15.92
C ILE A 17 6.98 35.24 16.02
N LEU A 18 6.44 34.79 14.88
CA LEU A 18 5.31 33.85 14.85
C LEU A 18 5.68 32.44 15.32
N SER A 19 6.92 32.02 15.08
CA SER A 19 7.44 30.73 15.59
C SER A 19 7.51 30.68 17.12
N ARG A 20 7.90 31.78 17.78
CA ARG A 20 7.94 31.89 19.25
C ARG A 20 6.55 31.91 19.89
N ALA A 21 5.60 32.64 19.31
CA ALA A 21 4.21 32.65 19.79
C ALA A 21 3.55 31.26 19.67
N PHE A 22 3.82 30.53 18.59
CA PHE A 22 3.35 29.15 18.42
C PHE A 22 3.97 28.17 19.41
N TYR A 23 5.26 28.34 19.74
CA TYR A 23 5.98 27.50 20.68
C TYR A 23 5.45 27.62 22.12
N HIS A 24 5.06 28.82 22.55
CA HIS A 24 4.57 29.04 23.91
C HIS A 24 3.13 28.55 24.14
N VAL A 25 2.28 28.54 23.11
CA VAL A 25 0.86 28.13 23.24
C VAL A 25 0.66 26.61 23.20
N MET A 26 1.59 25.85 22.59
CA MET A 26 1.42 24.40 22.35
C MET A 26 2.21 23.48 23.28
N LEU A 27 3.09 23.99 24.16
CA LEU A 27 3.91 23.15 25.03
C LEU A 27 3.91 23.61 26.50
N PRO A 28 2.97 23.14 27.33
CA PRO A 28 3.23 22.97 28.74
C PRO A 28 3.69 21.54 29.00
N SER A 29 4.93 21.42 29.49
CA SER A 29 5.54 20.25 30.16
C SER A 29 6.34 19.22 29.33
N LYS A 30 7.36 18.71 30.02
CA LYS A 30 8.56 18.00 29.56
C LYS A 30 8.27 16.54 29.21
N SER A 31 8.34 16.18 27.93
CA SER A 31 8.64 14.82 27.47
C SER A 31 8.99 14.89 25.98
N LEU A 32 10.29 14.90 25.65
CA LEU A 32 10.81 15.05 24.30
C LEU A 32 11.13 13.67 23.71
N SER A 33 10.22 13.12 22.90
CA SER A 33 10.54 12.26 21.75
C SER A 33 9.25 11.87 21.01
N GLY A 34 8.92 12.61 19.93
CA GLY A 34 7.82 12.23 19.02
C GLY A 34 7.05 13.38 18.39
N GLN A 35 7.00 14.56 19.03
CA GLN A 35 6.20 15.69 18.52
C GLN A 35 6.94 16.64 17.55
N ILE A 36 8.26 16.50 17.39
CA ILE A 36 9.08 17.40 16.54
C ILE A 36 8.70 17.29 15.04
N TYR A 37 8.23 16.12 14.59
CA TYR A 37 7.91 15.88 13.17
C TYR A 37 6.53 16.43 12.72
N SER A 38 5.60 16.64 13.67
CA SER A 38 4.27 17.21 13.41
C SER A 38 4.32 18.74 13.33
N ILE A 39 5.16 19.36 14.16
CA ILE A 39 5.32 20.82 14.27
C ILE A 39 5.99 21.39 13.00
N SER A 40 6.95 20.68 12.43
CA SER A 40 7.64 21.04 11.17
C SER A 40 6.67 21.23 9.98
N ARG A 41 5.69 20.33 9.83
CA ARG A 41 4.72 20.41 8.73
C ARG A 41 3.71 21.55 8.87
N SER A 42 3.31 21.85 10.10
CA SER A 42 2.39 22.97 10.39
C SER A 42 3.08 24.32 10.22
N ALA A 43 4.34 24.44 10.65
CA ALA A 43 5.17 25.63 10.42
C ALA A 43 5.49 25.85 8.93
N ALA A 44 5.75 24.78 8.17
CA ALA A 44 5.97 24.86 6.73
C ALA A 44 4.70 25.28 5.97
N ARG A 45 3.51 24.88 6.44
CA ARG A 45 2.22 25.27 5.86
C ARG A 45 1.87 26.72 6.17
N ALA A 46 2.16 27.19 7.39
CA ALA A 46 2.01 28.60 7.77
C ALA A 46 3.00 29.51 7.02
N SER A 47 4.24 29.06 6.84
CA SER A 47 5.26 29.79 6.04
C SER A 47 4.82 29.95 4.58
N ARG A 48 4.24 28.90 3.96
CA ARG A 48 3.67 28.97 2.59
C ARG A 48 2.47 29.91 2.45
N LEU A 49 1.62 29.99 3.48
CA LEU A 49 0.46 30.89 3.47
C LEU A 49 0.89 32.36 3.58
N LEU A 50 2.01 32.65 4.24
CA LEU A 50 2.55 34.00 4.37
C LEU A 50 3.35 34.46 3.13
N THR A 51 3.96 33.53 2.38
CA THR A 51 4.66 33.86 1.13
C THR A 51 3.74 34.14 -0.06
N ASN A 52 2.50 33.66 -0.04
CA ASN A 52 1.58 33.71 -1.18
C ASN A 52 0.42 34.73 -1.07
N GLY A 53 0.62 35.88 -0.40
CA GLY A 53 -0.20 37.06 -0.68
C GLY A 53 -1.13 37.59 0.42
N ALA A 54 -0.78 37.43 1.70
CA ALA A 54 -1.46 38.12 2.80
C ALA A 54 -0.53 39.14 3.50
N SER A 55 0.08 40.05 2.74
CA SER A 55 0.89 41.16 3.28
C SER A 55 0.23 42.51 3.01
N ARG A 56 -1.02 42.71 3.46
CA ARG A 56 -1.68 44.02 3.32
C ARG A 56 -2.35 44.59 4.55
N ASN A 57 -2.41 43.87 5.67
CA ASN A 57 -2.97 44.41 6.91
C ASN A 57 -1.93 44.25 8.02
N PHE A 58 -1.60 45.37 8.68
CA PHE A 58 -0.55 45.56 9.71
C PHE A 58 0.81 46.08 9.21
N SER A 59 0.82 47.31 8.72
CA SER A 59 1.94 48.22 8.96
C SER A 59 1.77 48.84 10.35
N GLY A 60 2.42 48.32 11.40
CA GLY A 60 2.45 49.05 12.67
C GLY A 60 2.87 48.31 13.95
N THR A 61 2.85 46.98 14.02
CA THR A 61 3.13 46.28 15.29
C THR A 61 4.62 45.94 15.44
N SER A 62 5.27 46.47 16.48
CA SER A 62 6.68 46.22 16.80
C SER A 62 6.86 44.90 17.54
N THR A 63 8.03 44.26 17.43
CA THR A 63 8.40 43.04 18.19
C THR A 63 8.23 43.19 19.70
N LYS A 64 8.36 44.42 20.22
CA LYS A 64 8.22 44.70 21.65
C LYS A 64 6.77 44.61 22.15
N ASP A 65 5.78 44.68 21.26
CA ASP A 65 4.36 44.68 21.63
C ASP A 65 3.77 43.27 21.77
N ILE A 66 4.45 42.24 21.27
CA ILE A 66 4.00 40.83 21.32
C ILE A 66 4.51 40.13 22.58
N ASP A 67 5.73 40.46 23.02
CA ASP A 67 6.34 39.88 24.24
C ASP A 67 5.65 40.35 25.54
N SER A 68 4.83 41.40 25.49
CA SER A 68 4.06 41.92 26.63
C SER A 68 2.59 41.48 26.65
N MET A 69 2.13 40.73 25.65
CA MET A 69 0.74 40.28 25.56
C MET A 69 0.46 39.08 26.47
N ASN A 70 -0.72 39.09 27.10
CA ASN A 70 -1.20 37.92 27.83
C ASN A 70 -1.84 36.88 26.88
N GLU A 71 -2.09 35.67 27.39
CA GLU A 71 -2.58 34.55 26.59
C GLU A 71 -3.92 34.83 25.90
N THR A 72 -4.78 35.64 26.52
CA THR A 72 -6.10 36.00 25.97
C THR A 72 -5.96 36.94 24.77
N GLU A 73 -5.03 37.90 24.85
CA GLU A 73 -4.69 38.83 23.76
C GLU A 73 -4.05 38.12 22.58
N LEU A 74 -3.13 37.18 22.85
CA LEU A 74 -2.53 36.32 21.83
C LEU A 74 -3.58 35.48 21.09
N ARG A 75 -4.52 34.86 21.81
CA ARG A 75 -5.61 34.07 21.20
C ARG A 75 -6.60 34.93 20.40
N ALA A 76 -6.82 36.18 20.79
CA ALA A 76 -7.65 37.11 20.03
C ALA A 76 -6.97 37.56 18.74
N MET A 77 -5.65 37.83 18.78
CA MET A 77 -4.86 38.17 17.61
C MET A 77 -4.83 37.02 16.59
N VAL A 78 -4.64 35.77 17.04
CA VAL A 78 -4.68 34.57 16.19
C VAL A 78 -6.06 34.37 15.56
N ARG A 79 -7.15 34.56 16.32
CA ARG A 79 -8.53 34.48 15.77
C ARG A 79 -8.81 35.54 14.71
N LYS A 80 -8.22 36.74 14.86
CA LYS A 80 -8.35 37.85 13.90
C LYS A 80 -7.51 37.62 12.64
N LEU A 81 -6.31 37.05 12.77
CA LEU A 81 -5.45 36.62 11.64
C LEU A 81 -6.08 35.49 10.83
N MET A 82 -6.86 34.64 11.49
CA MET A 82 -7.60 33.53 10.89
C MET A 82 -9.01 33.93 10.41
N GLY A 83 -9.36 35.22 10.44
CA GLY A 83 -10.74 35.68 10.38
C GLY A 83 -11.46 35.52 9.03
N ALA A 84 -12.71 35.04 9.13
CA ALA A 84 -13.83 35.15 8.19
C ALA A 84 -13.92 34.15 7.01
N SER A 85 -14.47 32.96 7.28
CA SER A 85 -15.61 32.45 6.50
C SER A 85 -16.45 31.49 7.34
N ALA A 86 -17.43 32.06 8.03
CA ALA A 86 -18.59 31.33 8.51
C ALA A 86 -19.78 31.88 7.72
N ASN A 87 -20.16 31.21 6.63
CA ASN A 87 -21.46 31.37 5.98
C ASN A 87 -21.96 30.01 5.47
N LYS A 88 -23.26 29.75 5.68
CA LYS A 88 -24.04 28.58 5.26
C LYS A 88 -24.26 28.58 3.72
N PRO A 89 -24.76 27.47 3.11
CA PRO A 89 -24.36 27.05 1.78
C PRO A 89 -25.10 27.80 0.67
N SER A 90 -24.36 28.19 -0.37
CA SER A 90 -24.89 28.55 -1.67
C SER A 90 -24.31 27.58 -2.71
N SER A 91 -25.20 26.87 -3.38
CA SER A 91 -24.95 26.03 -4.55
C SER A 91 -24.17 26.81 -5.62
N VAL A 92 -22.94 26.38 -5.92
CA VAL A 92 -22.20 26.84 -7.10
C VAL A 92 -21.57 25.63 -7.78
N ASN A 93 -22.12 25.29 -8.93
CA ASN A 93 -21.49 24.46 -9.96
C ASN A 93 -20.16 25.09 -10.35
N THR A 94 -19.07 24.33 -10.26
CA THR A 94 -17.85 24.63 -11.01
C THR A 94 -17.07 23.34 -11.20
N GLU A 95 -17.20 22.77 -12.41
CA GLU A 95 -16.10 22.06 -13.05
C GLU A 95 -14.89 22.99 -13.03
N GLN A 96 -13.83 22.64 -12.30
CA GLN A 96 -12.53 23.28 -12.49
C GLN A 96 -11.38 22.31 -12.19
N GLN A 97 -10.52 22.25 -13.19
CA GLN A 97 -9.41 21.33 -13.43
C GLN A 97 -8.44 21.22 -12.26
N ARG A 98 -8.01 19.98 -11.98
CA ARG A 98 -6.95 19.64 -11.01
C ARG A 98 -5.67 19.26 -11.78
N PRO A 99 -4.47 19.52 -11.22
CA PRO A 99 -3.22 19.35 -11.94
C PRO A 99 -2.98 17.89 -12.33
N ALA A 100 -2.60 17.68 -13.59
CA ALA A 100 -2.38 16.37 -14.19
C ALA A 100 -1.24 15.61 -13.50
N ILE A 101 -1.50 14.34 -13.20
CA ILE A 101 -0.47 13.37 -12.83
C ILE A 101 0.20 12.95 -14.13
N MET A 102 1.52 13.14 -14.23
CA MET A 102 2.31 12.80 -15.40
C MET A 102 2.13 11.29 -15.73
N GLY A 103 1.53 10.97 -16.88
CA GLY A 103 1.36 9.60 -17.39
C GLY A 103 0.00 8.92 -17.17
N ALA A 104 -1.04 9.63 -16.71
CA ALA A 104 -2.39 9.07 -16.66
C ALA A 104 -3.16 9.27 -18.00
N PRO A 105 -3.92 8.27 -18.50
CA PRO A 105 -4.72 8.41 -19.72
C PRO A 105 -5.81 9.50 -19.57
N GLU A 106 -6.25 10.09 -20.70
CA GLU A 106 -7.16 11.25 -20.76
C GLU A 106 -8.50 11.07 -20.02
N ASN A 107 -8.87 9.82 -19.68
CA ASN A 107 -10.10 9.47 -18.96
C ASN A 107 -9.89 9.22 -17.45
N TYR A 108 -8.78 9.67 -16.86
CA TYR A 108 -8.52 9.49 -15.43
C TYR A 108 -9.45 10.36 -14.57
N VAL A 109 -10.48 9.75 -14.00
CA VAL A 109 -11.37 10.38 -13.01
C VAL A 109 -10.79 10.18 -11.61
N ALA A 110 -10.58 11.26 -10.87
CA ALA A 110 -10.18 11.21 -9.46
C ALA A 110 -11.27 10.52 -8.61
N ARG A 111 -10.83 9.58 -7.77
CA ARG A 111 -11.70 8.59 -7.11
C ARG A 111 -12.74 9.21 -6.14
N PRO A 112 -14.02 8.79 -6.19
CA PRO A 112 -14.97 9.00 -5.11
C PRO A 112 -14.63 8.15 -3.87
N THR A 113 -15.00 8.62 -2.69
CA THR A 113 -14.79 7.93 -1.42
C THR A 113 -15.59 6.61 -1.35
N LYS A 114 -15.06 5.57 -0.67
CA LYS A 114 -15.80 4.31 -0.39
C LYS A 114 -17.18 4.68 0.20
N GLY A 115 -18.27 4.51 -0.55
CA GLY A 115 -19.64 4.81 -0.10
C GLY A 115 -20.59 5.46 -1.12
N GLU A 116 -20.12 5.94 -2.27
CA GLU A 116 -21.04 6.37 -3.34
C GLU A 116 -21.57 5.16 -4.10
N ALA A 117 -22.63 4.56 -3.55
CA ALA A 117 -23.43 3.58 -4.25
C ALA A 117 -24.11 4.28 -5.43
N THR A 118 -23.74 3.90 -6.66
CA THR A 118 -24.54 4.29 -7.83
C THR A 118 -25.76 3.38 -7.89
N SER A 119 -26.94 3.99 -8.01
CA SER A 119 -28.22 3.30 -7.99
C SER A 119 -28.48 2.62 -9.33
N ALA A 120 -27.97 1.39 -9.50
CA ALA A 120 -28.47 0.40 -10.45
C ALA A 120 -27.77 -0.96 -10.20
N GLY A 121 -28.44 -1.90 -9.52
CA GLY A 121 -28.20 -3.35 -9.61
C GLY A 121 -26.75 -3.88 -9.58
N ASP A 122 -25.85 -3.25 -8.83
CA ASP A 122 -24.41 -3.35 -9.08
C ASP A 122 -23.78 -4.67 -8.57
N GLU A 123 -23.25 -5.48 -9.49
CA GLU A 123 -22.34 -6.61 -9.22
C GLU A 123 -21.01 -6.18 -8.55
N HIS A 124 -20.80 -4.87 -8.38
CA HIS A 124 -19.62 -4.28 -7.73
C HIS A 124 -19.85 -3.72 -6.32
N SER A 125 -20.70 -4.38 -5.51
CA SER A 125 -20.78 -4.03 -4.08
C SER A 125 -19.50 -4.39 -3.32
N ASN A 126 -19.00 -3.50 -2.47
CA ASN A 126 -17.84 -3.77 -1.60
C ASN A 126 -18.08 -5.00 -0.72
N ILE A 127 -17.08 -5.89 -0.66
CA ILE A 127 -17.13 -7.07 0.20
C ILE A 127 -16.78 -6.66 1.64
N THR A 128 -17.64 -7.05 2.57
CA THR A 128 -17.47 -6.80 4.00
C THR A 128 -17.56 -8.12 4.77
N ILE A 129 -17.18 -8.13 6.05
CA ILE A 129 -17.37 -9.31 6.92
C ILE A 129 -18.84 -9.76 6.98
N VAL A 130 -19.79 -8.83 6.85
CA VAL A 130 -21.23 -9.12 6.82
C VAL A 130 -21.59 -9.81 5.51
N GLU A 131 -21.02 -9.37 4.39
CA GLU A 131 -21.25 -10.00 3.09
C GLU A 131 -20.65 -11.41 3.04
N LEU A 132 -19.44 -11.61 3.58
CA LEU A 132 -18.84 -12.95 3.70
C LEU A 132 -19.72 -13.88 4.55
N LYS A 133 -20.31 -13.38 5.64
CA LYS A 133 -21.26 -14.17 6.45
C LYS A 133 -22.53 -14.53 5.67
N LYS A 134 -23.03 -13.63 4.81
CA LYS A 134 -24.17 -13.94 3.92
C LYS A 134 -23.79 -14.99 2.88
N MET A 135 -22.64 -14.85 2.24
CA MET A 135 -22.11 -15.85 1.28
C MET A 135 -22.03 -17.22 1.94
N TYR A 136 -21.44 -17.29 3.14
CA TYR A 136 -21.39 -18.52 3.94
C TYR A 136 -22.77 -19.10 4.22
N SER A 137 -23.73 -18.30 4.70
CA SER A 137 -25.10 -18.77 4.98
C SER A 137 -25.86 -19.25 3.74
N LYS A 138 -25.45 -18.79 2.54
CA LYS A 138 -26.01 -19.18 1.24
C LYS A 138 -25.20 -20.27 0.54
N ASN A 139 -24.16 -20.81 1.19
CA ASN A 139 -23.20 -21.75 0.57
C ASN A 139 -22.59 -21.23 -0.74
N ILE A 140 -22.37 -19.92 -0.86
CA ILE A 140 -21.64 -19.32 -1.97
C ILE A 140 -20.14 -19.39 -1.62
N PRO A 141 -19.31 -20.09 -2.41
CA PRO A 141 -17.88 -20.21 -2.13
C PRO A 141 -17.17 -18.85 -2.13
N ILE A 142 -16.35 -18.60 -1.12
CA ILE A 142 -15.58 -17.36 -0.98
C ILE A 142 -14.25 -17.49 -1.73
N THR A 143 -13.95 -16.52 -2.59
CA THR A 143 -12.66 -16.44 -3.30
C THR A 143 -11.69 -15.53 -2.57
N MET A 144 -10.47 -16.01 -2.35
CA MET A 144 -9.41 -15.24 -1.71
C MET A 144 -8.11 -15.42 -2.47
N ALA A 145 -7.36 -14.33 -2.64
CA ALA A 145 -6.04 -14.36 -3.24
C ALA A 145 -5.12 -13.40 -2.49
N THR A 146 -3.82 -13.67 -2.50
CA THR A 146 -2.88 -12.68 -2.00
C THR A 146 -2.67 -11.54 -3.01
N ALA A 147 -2.21 -10.39 -2.52
CA ALA A 147 -1.67 -9.31 -3.34
C ALA A 147 -0.64 -8.54 -2.51
N TYR A 148 0.35 -7.92 -3.16
CA TYR A 148 1.49 -7.33 -2.44
C TYR A 148 1.89 -5.94 -2.95
N ASP A 149 1.38 -5.53 -4.09
CA ASP A 149 1.68 -4.23 -4.68
C ASP A 149 0.44 -3.64 -5.39
N PHE A 150 0.61 -2.43 -5.93
CA PHE A 150 -0.49 -1.76 -6.61
C PHE A 150 -0.96 -2.52 -7.88
N PRO A 151 -0.08 -2.98 -8.80
CA PRO A 151 -0.53 -3.72 -9.99
C PRO A 151 -1.24 -5.04 -9.67
N SER A 152 -0.69 -5.87 -8.78
CA SER A 152 -1.34 -7.13 -8.37
C SER A 152 -2.70 -6.87 -7.72
N ALA A 153 -2.80 -5.86 -6.87
CA ALA A 153 -4.07 -5.44 -6.28
C ALA A 153 -5.11 -5.03 -7.34
N VAL A 154 -4.72 -4.27 -8.36
CA VAL A 154 -5.61 -3.90 -9.47
C VAL A 154 -6.10 -5.15 -10.23
N HIS A 155 -5.21 -6.09 -10.55
CA HIS A 155 -5.61 -7.32 -11.24
C HIS A 155 -6.57 -8.17 -10.42
N VAL A 156 -6.31 -8.32 -9.12
CA VAL A 156 -7.16 -9.11 -8.21
C VAL A 156 -8.54 -8.47 -8.02
N ASP A 157 -8.61 -7.14 -7.92
CA ASP A 157 -9.86 -6.39 -7.84
C ASP A 157 -10.70 -6.53 -9.12
N LEU A 158 -10.08 -6.34 -10.29
CA LEU A 158 -10.74 -6.50 -11.60
C LEU A 158 -11.23 -7.93 -11.84
N ALA A 159 -10.56 -8.93 -11.28
CA ALA A 159 -10.98 -10.33 -11.36
C ALA A 159 -12.20 -10.65 -10.47
N GLY A 160 -12.67 -9.71 -9.64
CA GLY A 160 -13.82 -9.91 -8.77
C GLY A 160 -13.56 -10.79 -7.54
N ILE A 161 -12.29 -10.98 -7.15
CA ILE A 161 -11.94 -11.75 -5.95
C ILE A 161 -12.54 -11.10 -4.70
N ASP A 162 -13.09 -11.90 -3.79
CA ASP A 162 -13.84 -11.39 -2.64
C ASP A 162 -12.96 -10.87 -1.51
N VAL A 163 -11.83 -11.53 -1.27
CA VAL A 163 -10.90 -11.19 -0.17
C VAL A 163 -9.48 -11.10 -0.69
N VAL A 164 -8.78 -10.03 -0.32
CA VAL A 164 -7.36 -9.87 -0.61
C VAL A 164 -6.55 -9.97 0.67
N LEU A 165 -5.54 -10.82 0.67
CA LEU A 165 -4.59 -10.98 1.76
C LEU A 165 -3.24 -10.39 1.42
N VAL A 166 -2.82 -9.40 2.21
CA VAL A 166 -1.41 -8.99 2.27
C VAL A 166 -0.71 -9.88 3.29
N GLY A 167 -0.26 -11.04 2.81
CA GLY A 167 0.27 -12.10 3.66
C GLY A 167 1.79 -12.04 3.83
N ASP A 168 2.29 -12.60 4.93
CA ASP A 168 3.74 -12.73 5.19
C ASP A 168 4.48 -13.65 4.21
N SER A 169 3.74 -14.44 3.43
CA SER A 169 4.21 -15.09 2.19
C SER A 169 5.01 -14.16 1.26
N LEU A 170 4.79 -12.83 1.34
CA LEU A 170 5.62 -11.82 0.65
C LEU A 170 7.11 -11.99 0.92
N GLY A 171 7.49 -12.46 2.12
CA GLY A 171 8.88 -12.71 2.45
C GLY A 171 9.53 -13.64 1.44
N MET A 172 8.82 -14.68 1.03
CA MET A 172 9.33 -15.70 0.12
C MET A 172 9.16 -15.35 -1.35
N VAL A 173 8.01 -14.77 -1.74
CA VAL A 173 7.65 -14.55 -3.15
C VAL A 173 7.97 -13.15 -3.67
N VAL A 174 8.16 -12.18 -2.77
CA VAL A 174 8.51 -10.78 -3.12
C VAL A 174 9.93 -10.44 -2.67
N LEU A 175 10.28 -10.75 -1.41
CA LEU A 175 11.56 -10.35 -0.82
C LEU A 175 12.68 -11.40 -0.97
N GLY A 176 12.34 -12.61 -1.41
CA GLY A 176 13.31 -13.68 -1.65
C GLY A 176 13.87 -14.36 -0.40
N TYR A 177 13.26 -14.17 0.77
CA TYR A 177 13.60 -14.91 1.99
C TYR A 177 13.31 -16.41 1.83
N ASP A 178 14.05 -17.23 2.58
CA ASP A 178 13.85 -18.68 2.59
C ASP A 178 12.56 -19.09 3.31
N THR A 179 12.16 -18.32 4.33
CA THR A 179 10.95 -18.53 5.14
C THR A 179 10.25 -17.18 5.39
N THR A 180 9.06 -17.20 6.00
CA THR A 180 8.34 -15.97 6.39
C THR A 180 8.82 -15.37 7.71
N LEU A 181 9.67 -16.08 8.47
CA LEU A 181 10.16 -15.62 9.78
C LEU A 181 10.88 -14.25 9.77
N PRO A 182 11.69 -13.90 8.75
CA PRO A 182 12.38 -12.61 8.75
C PRO A 182 11.47 -11.41 8.46
N VAL A 183 10.22 -11.65 8.03
CA VAL A 183 9.30 -10.58 7.65
C VAL A 183 8.95 -9.72 8.85
N THR A 184 9.20 -8.42 8.72
CA THR A 184 8.94 -7.42 9.74
C THR A 184 7.54 -6.82 9.60
N PHE A 185 7.05 -6.23 10.69
CA PHE A 185 5.80 -5.48 10.67
C PHE A 185 5.81 -4.32 9.66
N ASP A 186 6.92 -3.59 9.55
CA ASP A 186 7.00 -2.43 8.65
C ASP A 186 7.03 -2.84 7.16
N GLU A 187 7.59 -4.00 6.83
CA GLU A 187 7.49 -4.58 5.47
C GLU A 187 6.03 -4.92 5.13
N ILE A 188 5.31 -5.61 6.03
CA ILE A 188 3.87 -5.87 5.82
C ILE A 188 3.10 -4.56 5.66
N LEU A 189 3.34 -3.59 6.55
CA LEU A 189 2.67 -2.30 6.52
C LEU A 189 2.92 -1.55 5.19
N HIS A 190 4.15 -1.62 4.66
CA HIS A 190 4.49 -1.06 3.36
C HIS A 190 3.64 -1.68 2.24
N HIS A 191 3.57 -3.00 2.17
CA HIS A 191 2.81 -3.73 1.15
C HIS A 191 1.29 -3.49 1.30
N CYS A 192 0.77 -3.42 2.53
CA CYS A 192 -0.61 -3.04 2.82
C CYS A 192 -0.97 -1.67 2.20
N ARG A 193 -0.10 -0.67 2.34
CA ARG A 193 -0.29 0.67 1.75
C ARG A 193 -0.30 0.64 0.22
N ALA A 194 0.49 -0.24 -0.40
CA ALA A 194 0.50 -0.38 -1.86
C ALA A 194 -0.81 -1.02 -2.34
N VAL A 195 -1.23 -2.12 -1.71
CA VAL A 195 -2.42 -2.88 -2.06
C VAL A 195 -3.71 -2.08 -1.85
N SER A 196 -3.83 -1.33 -0.73
CA SER A 196 -5.02 -0.52 -0.47
C SER A 196 -5.24 0.61 -1.48
N ARG A 197 -4.22 0.98 -2.25
CA ARG A 197 -4.36 1.90 -3.39
C ARG A 197 -4.92 1.20 -4.63
N GLY A 198 -4.64 -0.09 -4.83
CA GLY A 198 -5.09 -0.86 -5.99
C GLY A 198 -6.49 -1.43 -5.85
N CYS A 199 -6.85 -1.94 -4.67
CA CYS A 199 -8.13 -2.62 -4.42
C CYS A 199 -9.25 -1.70 -3.92
N LYS A 200 -10.45 -1.85 -4.47
CA LYS A 200 -11.66 -1.09 -4.15
C LYS A 200 -12.76 -2.00 -3.59
N ARG A 201 -13.07 -3.10 -4.28
CA ARG A 201 -14.15 -4.03 -3.96
C ARG A 201 -13.82 -5.06 -2.86
N PRO A 202 -12.69 -5.79 -2.89
CA PRO A 202 -12.46 -6.90 -1.95
C PRO A 202 -12.29 -6.42 -0.51
N LEU A 203 -12.62 -7.30 0.44
CA LEU A 203 -12.24 -7.13 1.84
C LEU A 203 -10.72 -7.25 1.96
N LEU A 204 -10.06 -6.22 2.50
CA LEU A 204 -8.61 -6.22 2.68
C LEU A 204 -8.19 -6.76 4.06
N VAL A 205 -7.41 -7.83 4.05
CA VAL A 205 -6.85 -8.49 5.25
C VAL A 205 -5.33 -8.32 5.25
N GLY A 206 -4.76 -7.79 6.34
CA GLY A 206 -3.32 -7.73 6.54
C GLY A 206 -2.84 -8.76 7.55
N ASP A 207 -1.76 -9.47 7.25
CA ASP A 207 -1.16 -10.39 8.23
C ASP A 207 -0.48 -9.65 9.38
N LEU A 208 -0.58 -10.21 10.59
CA LEU A 208 0.35 -9.92 11.67
C LEU A 208 1.55 -10.88 11.51
N PRO A 209 2.75 -10.37 11.13
CA PRO A 209 3.91 -11.24 10.95
C PRO A 209 4.44 -11.77 12.28
N PHE A 210 5.26 -12.80 12.23
CA PHE A 210 5.89 -13.40 13.41
C PHE A 210 6.57 -12.36 14.31
N GLY A 211 6.36 -12.49 15.62
CA GLY A 211 6.89 -11.58 16.64
C GLY A 211 6.06 -10.31 16.84
N SER A 212 5.05 -10.03 15.99
CA SER A 212 4.24 -8.81 16.09
C SER A 212 2.99 -8.96 16.96
N TYR A 213 2.63 -10.18 17.38
CA TYR A 213 1.39 -10.44 18.13
C TYR A 213 1.54 -11.46 19.28
N GLU A 214 2.68 -12.11 19.38
CA GLU A 214 2.99 -13.14 20.37
C GLU A 214 3.48 -12.57 21.69
N ILE A 215 4.14 -11.39 21.66
CA ILE A 215 4.76 -10.77 22.84
C ILE A 215 3.69 -10.36 23.85
N SER A 216 2.65 -9.67 23.39
CA SER A 216 1.50 -9.30 24.21
C SER A 216 0.28 -8.95 23.36
N ALA A 217 -0.91 -9.17 23.93
CA ALA A 217 -2.18 -8.75 23.35
C ALA A 217 -2.25 -7.23 23.06
N GLN A 218 -1.63 -6.40 23.92
CA GLN A 218 -1.60 -4.95 23.74
C GLN A 218 -0.71 -4.52 22.58
N GLU A 219 0.44 -5.18 22.40
CA GLU A 219 1.32 -4.93 21.25
C GLU A 219 0.66 -5.37 19.94
N ALA A 220 0.06 -6.57 19.93
CA ALA A 220 -0.76 -7.04 18.82
C ALA A 220 -1.84 -6.02 18.44
N GLN A 221 -2.53 -5.45 19.42
CA GLN A 221 -3.57 -4.44 19.21
C GLN A 221 -3.02 -3.14 18.62
N ARG A 222 -1.86 -2.66 19.08
CA ARG A 222 -1.20 -1.50 18.47
C ARG A 222 -0.84 -1.76 17.02
N ASN A 223 -0.24 -2.91 16.73
CA ASN A 223 0.15 -3.32 15.39
C ASN A 223 -1.07 -3.46 14.46
N ALA A 224 -2.13 -4.10 14.92
CA ALA A 224 -3.39 -4.20 14.18
C ALA A 224 -4.00 -2.83 13.87
N TYR A 225 -4.04 -1.90 14.83
CA TYR A 225 -4.49 -0.53 14.55
C TYR A 225 -3.64 0.19 13.51
N ARG A 226 -2.33 -0.06 13.46
CA ARG A 226 -1.46 0.49 12.41
C ARG A 226 -1.79 -0.11 11.05
N LEU A 227 -2.02 -1.43 10.94
CA LEU A 227 -2.44 -2.04 9.67
C LEU A 227 -3.76 -1.44 9.15
N LEU A 228 -4.73 -1.19 10.04
CA LEU A 228 -5.99 -0.56 9.68
C LEU A 228 -5.81 0.91 9.28
N LYS A 229 -5.20 1.73 10.16
CA LYS A 229 -5.11 3.19 9.99
C LYS A 229 -4.09 3.62 8.96
N GLU A 230 -2.92 2.99 8.98
CA GLU A 230 -1.79 3.36 8.12
C GLU A 230 -1.69 2.46 6.89
N GLY A 231 -2.09 1.21 6.99
CA GLY A 231 -2.09 0.25 5.88
C GLY A 231 -3.34 0.33 5.00
N GLY A 232 -4.46 0.80 5.55
CA GLY A 232 -5.75 0.81 4.86
C GLY A 232 -6.41 -0.58 4.80
N MET A 233 -6.02 -1.48 5.71
CA MET A 233 -6.66 -2.80 5.84
C MET A 233 -7.99 -2.69 6.60
N GLU A 234 -8.86 -3.67 6.42
CA GLU A 234 -10.18 -3.74 7.07
C GLU A 234 -10.24 -4.84 8.14
N ALA A 235 -9.36 -5.82 8.04
CA ALA A 235 -9.21 -6.91 8.99
C ALA A 235 -7.73 -7.32 9.13
N VAL A 236 -7.44 -8.12 10.15
CA VAL A 236 -6.12 -8.73 10.35
C VAL A 236 -6.21 -10.25 10.40
N LYS A 237 -5.12 -10.94 10.01
CA LYS A 237 -4.96 -12.38 10.19
C LYS A 237 -3.80 -12.67 11.16
N LEU A 238 -3.96 -13.70 12.00
CA LEU A 238 -2.91 -14.21 12.90
C LEU A 238 -2.93 -15.74 12.99
N GLU A 239 -1.80 -16.34 13.38
CA GLU A 239 -1.62 -17.79 13.38
C GLU A 239 -1.62 -18.41 14.78
N GLY A 240 -2.27 -19.57 14.89
CA GLY A 240 -2.31 -20.38 16.10
C GLY A 240 -3.54 -20.13 16.96
N ALA A 241 -3.77 -21.09 17.87
CA ALA A 241 -4.92 -21.13 18.75
C ALA A 241 -4.56 -21.57 20.18
N ASP A 242 -3.29 -21.41 20.59
CA ASP A 242 -2.90 -21.58 21.99
C ASP A 242 -3.48 -20.47 22.88
N ALA A 243 -3.44 -20.68 24.19
CA ALA A 243 -4.03 -19.75 25.17
C ALA A 243 -3.53 -18.30 25.03
N GLY A 244 -2.26 -18.11 24.64
CA GLY A 244 -1.69 -16.79 24.39
C GLY A 244 -2.34 -16.13 23.17
N ARG A 245 -2.43 -16.85 22.05
CA ARG A 245 -3.10 -16.34 20.84
C ARG A 245 -4.59 -16.09 21.04
N LEU A 246 -5.30 -16.98 21.72
CA LEU A 246 -6.73 -16.80 21.99
C LEU A 246 -6.98 -15.50 22.79
N ARG A 247 -6.13 -15.22 23.79
CA ARG A 247 -6.19 -13.95 24.53
C ARG A 247 -5.93 -12.74 23.65
N THR A 248 -4.99 -12.84 22.71
CA THR A 248 -4.73 -11.82 21.69
C THR A 248 -5.96 -11.61 20.82
N VAL A 249 -6.54 -12.67 20.25
CA VAL A 249 -7.77 -12.59 19.42
C VAL A 249 -8.89 -11.88 20.17
N GLU A 250 -9.19 -12.30 21.40
CA GLU A 250 -10.23 -11.66 22.21
C GLU A 250 -9.97 -10.16 22.42
N THR A 251 -8.72 -9.78 22.65
CA THR A 251 -8.33 -8.37 22.86
C THR A 251 -8.51 -7.55 21.58
N LEU A 252 -8.14 -8.10 20.43
CA LEU A 252 -8.33 -7.47 19.13
C LEU A 252 -9.81 -7.29 18.82
N VAL A 253 -10.61 -8.35 18.98
CA VAL A 253 -12.05 -8.33 18.73
C VAL A 253 -12.78 -7.35 19.65
N LYS A 254 -12.47 -7.34 20.96
CA LYS A 254 -13.01 -6.34 21.92
C LYS A 254 -12.57 -4.92 21.58
N GLY A 255 -11.44 -4.75 20.90
CA GLY A 255 -10.97 -3.48 20.35
C GLY A 255 -11.66 -3.04 19.05
N GLY A 256 -12.64 -3.80 18.55
CA GLY A 256 -13.35 -3.51 17.31
C GLY A 256 -12.58 -3.87 16.04
N ILE A 257 -11.58 -4.75 16.14
CA ILE A 257 -10.79 -5.23 15.00
C ILE A 257 -11.36 -6.57 14.53
N ALA A 258 -11.68 -6.69 13.24
CA ALA A 258 -12.05 -7.96 12.63
C ALA A 258 -10.82 -8.87 12.50
N VAL A 259 -10.89 -10.07 13.06
CA VAL A 259 -9.78 -11.04 13.07
C VAL A 259 -10.14 -12.29 12.29
N MET A 260 -9.28 -12.67 11.36
CA MET A 260 -9.26 -13.98 10.70
C MET A 260 -8.24 -14.87 11.43
N GLY A 261 -8.68 -16.02 11.93
CA GLY A 261 -7.77 -17.00 12.53
C GLY A 261 -7.05 -17.83 11.47
N HIS A 262 -5.94 -18.45 11.83
CA HIS A 262 -5.23 -19.41 10.97
C HIS A 262 -4.74 -20.61 11.80
N ILE A 263 -5.18 -21.81 11.44
CA ILE A 263 -4.77 -23.09 12.04
C ILE A 263 -4.48 -24.14 10.97
N GLY A 264 -3.92 -25.29 11.38
CA GLY A 264 -3.33 -26.25 10.47
C GLY A 264 -1.83 -26.05 10.45
N LEU A 265 -1.22 -26.09 9.27
CA LEU A 265 0.18 -25.67 9.12
C LEU A 265 0.26 -24.16 9.27
N THR A 266 0.96 -23.69 10.30
CA THR A 266 1.20 -22.26 10.54
C THR A 266 2.66 -21.94 10.18
N PRO A 267 2.95 -21.36 9.00
CA PRO A 267 4.32 -21.12 8.52
C PRO A 267 5.22 -20.35 9.50
N GLN A 268 4.66 -19.48 10.34
CA GLN A 268 5.44 -18.75 11.36
C GLN A 268 5.97 -19.66 12.46
N SER A 269 5.44 -20.89 12.57
CA SER A 269 5.91 -21.95 13.44
C SER A 269 6.86 -22.93 12.73
N TYR A 270 7.45 -22.55 11.59
CA TYR A 270 8.32 -23.41 10.76
C TYR A 270 9.38 -24.17 11.59
N SER A 271 10.09 -23.45 12.47
CA SER A 271 11.17 -24.01 13.30
C SER A 271 10.66 -25.00 14.35
N THR A 272 9.47 -24.80 14.90
CA THR A 272 8.89 -25.69 15.92
C THR A 272 8.16 -26.89 15.30
N LEU A 273 7.63 -26.73 14.08
CA LEU A 273 6.97 -27.81 13.33
C LEU A 273 7.95 -28.70 12.56
N GLY A 274 9.22 -28.30 12.43
CA GLY A 274 10.23 -29.07 11.70
C GLY A 274 10.00 -29.09 10.18
N GLY A 275 9.50 -27.96 9.64
CA GLY A 275 9.26 -27.75 8.22
C GLY A 275 7.78 -27.71 7.80
N PHE A 276 7.55 -27.54 6.50
CA PHE A 276 6.21 -27.49 5.90
C PHE A 276 5.58 -28.90 5.81
N ARG A 277 4.90 -29.32 6.86
CA ARG A 277 4.26 -30.65 6.94
C ARG A 277 2.76 -30.51 7.11
N ALA A 278 2.01 -31.35 6.40
CA ALA A 278 0.56 -31.42 6.57
C ALA A 278 0.18 -31.84 8.00
N GLN A 279 -0.84 -31.18 8.56
CA GLN A 279 -1.32 -31.35 9.94
C GLN A 279 -2.62 -32.17 9.98
N GLY A 280 -2.97 -32.73 11.14
CA GLY A 280 -4.22 -33.49 11.27
C GLY A 280 -4.19 -34.88 10.63
N LYS A 281 -3.00 -35.50 10.46
CA LYS A 281 -2.87 -36.83 9.84
C LYS A 281 -3.31 -37.98 10.75
N HIS A 282 -3.33 -37.75 12.05
CA HIS A 282 -3.76 -38.72 13.06
C HIS A 282 -5.02 -38.22 13.75
N ALA A 283 -5.88 -39.14 14.17
CA ALA A 283 -7.18 -38.81 14.78
C ALA A 283 -7.07 -37.79 15.92
N GLN A 284 -6.08 -37.93 16.82
CA GLN A 284 -5.88 -36.98 17.91
C GLN A 284 -5.54 -35.55 17.42
N GLN A 285 -4.73 -35.43 16.37
CA GLN A 285 -4.40 -34.13 15.77
C GLN A 285 -5.61 -33.53 15.05
N ALA A 286 -6.42 -34.35 14.38
CA ALA A 286 -7.65 -33.92 13.74
C ALA A 286 -8.68 -33.39 14.76
N ILE A 287 -8.86 -34.09 15.89
CA ILE A 287 -9.69 -33.62 17.00
C ILE A 287 -9.15 -32.31 17.57
N SER A 288 -7.83 -32.20 17.77
CA SER A 288 -7.21 -30.95 18.24
C SER A 288 -7.48 -29.78 17.29
N LEU A 289 -7.47 -29.98 15.97
CA LEU A 289 -7.82 -28.92 15.01
C LEU A 289 -9.28 -28.45 15.15
N ILE A 290 -10.22 -29.38 15.40
CA ILE A 290 -11.63 -29.04 15.65
C ILE A 290 -11.74 -28.21 16.93
N GLU A 291 -11.04 -28.59 18.01
CA GLU A 291 -11.02 -27.84 19.26
C GLU A 291 -10.42 -26.45 19.08
N GLN A 292 -9.29 -26.34 18.38
CA GLN A 292 -8.65 -25.06 18.05
C GLN A 292 -9.60 -24.14 17.26
N ALA A 293 -10.30 -24.68 16.25
CA ALA A 293 -11.29 -23.92 15.48
C ALA A 293 -12.42 -23.40 16.37
N ARG A 294 -12.97 -24.25 17.26
CA ARG A 294 -14.00 -23.86 18.22
C ARG A 294 -13.52 -22.77 19.19
N HIS A 295 -12.29 -22.88 19.68
CA HIS A 295 -11.71 -21.86 20.55
C HIS A 295 -11.56 -20.52 19.85
N LEU A 296 -11.11 -20.50 18.59
CA LEU A 296 -11.03 -19.27 17.80
C LEU A 296 -12.41 -18.65 17.55
N VAL A 297 -13.42 -19.47 17.23
CA VAL A 297 -14.81 -19.01 17.09
C VAL A 297 -15.30 -18.37 18.39
N ASN A 298 -15.08 -19.02 19.53
CA ASN A 298 -15.46 -18.48 20.84
C ASN A 298 -14.72 -17.17 21.17
N ALA A 299 -13.47 -17.03 20.72
CA ALA A 299 -12.69 -15.80 20.86
C ALA A 299 -13.17 -14.66 19.93
N GLY A 300 -13.99 -14.98 18.92
CA GLY A 300 -14.70 -14.00 18.09
C GLY A 300 -14.11 -13.76 16.69
N VAL A 301 -13.34 -14.69 16.14
CA VAL A 301 -12.89 -14.59 14.74
C VAL A 301 -14.08 -14.57 13.78
N PHE A 302 -13.95 -13.88 12.63
CA PHE A 302 -15.02 -13.85 11.61
C PHE A 302 -14.85 -14.93 10.53
N ALA A 303 -13.66 -15.50 10.40
CA ALA A 303 -13.29 -16.56 9.46
C ALA A 303 -12.03 -17.28 9.95
N ILE A 304 -11.78 -18.50 9.45
CA ILE A 304 -10.59 -19.28 9.79
C ILE A 304 -9.93 -19.82 8.53
N VAL A 305 -8.64 -19.54 8.33
CA VAL A 305 -7.82 -20.24 7.33
C VAL A 305 -7.44 -21.63 7.85
N LEU A 306 -7.62 -22.65 7.00
CA LEU A 306 -7.15 -24.02 7.22
C LEU A 306 -6.07 -24.34 6.18
N GLU A 307 -4.83 -24.49 6.62
CA GLU A 307 -3.69 -24.75 5.74
C GLU A 307 -3.13 -26.17 5.87
N CYS A 308 -2.98 -26.86 4.73
CA CYS A 308 -2.36 -28.18 4.63
C CYS A 308 -2.97 -29.23 5.60
N VAL A 309 -4.29 -29.35 5.59
CA VAL A 309 -5.08 -30.30 6.41
C VAL A 309 -5.75 -31.33 5.49
N PRO A 310 -5.86 -32.63 5.84
CA PRO A 310 -6.63 -33.60 5.06
C PRO A 310 -8.06 -33.12 4.80
N ALA A 311 -8.57 -33.35 3.58
CA ALA A 311 -9.86 -32.85 3.13
C ALA A 311 -11.03 -33.26 4.05
N GLU A 312 -11.03 -34.50 4.53
CA GLU A 312 -12.05 -34.99 5.46
C GLU A 312 -12.00 -34.26 6.80
N VAL A 313 -10.81 -33.94 7.31
CA VAL A 313 -10.67 -33.19 8.57
C VAL A 313 -11.15 -31.74 8.37
N ALA A 314 -10.80 -31.10 7.26
CA ALA A 314 -11.26 -29.76 6.94
C ALA A 314 -12.78 -29.67 6.77
N LYS A 315 -13.40 -30.71 6.18
CA LYS A 315 -14.85 -30.87 6.11
C LYS A 315 -15.47 -30.90 7.52
N GLU A 316 -14.97 -31.80 8.37
CA GLU A 316 -15.48 -31.95 9.75
C GLU A 316 -15.36 -30.66 10.57
N VAL A 317 -14.25 -29.91 10.41
CA VAL A 317 -14.06 -28.59 11.02
C VAL A 317 -15.10 -27.59 10.49
N THR A 318 -15.26 -27.50 9.17
CA THR A 318 -16.17 -26.54 8.52
C THR A 318 -17.63 -26.74 8.91
N GLU A 319 -18.07 -27.99 9.06
CA GLU A 319 -19.45 -28.34 9.45
C GLU A 319 -19.74 -28.08 10.94
N ARG A 320 -18.71 -27.90 11.79
CA ARG A 320 -18.85 -27.79 13.25
C ARG A 320 -18.70 -26.38 13.80
N ILE A 321 -18.35 -25.41 12.96
CA ILE A 321 -18.17 -24.02 13.36
C ILE A 321 -19.16 -23.10 12.64
N SER A 322 -19.41 -21.93 13.21
CA SER A 322 -20.43 -20.97 12.73
C SER A 322 -19.87 -19.87 11.83
N VAL A 323 -18.60 -19.96 11.45
CA VAL A 323 -17.87 -18.99 10.63
C VAL A 323 -17.27 -19.67 9.41
N PRO A 324 -17.11 -18.96 8.28
CA PRO A 324 -16.52 -19.55 7.09
C PRO A 324 -15.09 -20.03 7.32
N THR A 325 -14.75 -21.17 6.72
CA THR A 325 -13.38 -21.67 6.60
C THR A 325 -12.82 -21.33 5.22
N ILE A 326 -11.57 -20.90 5.14
CA ILE A 326 -10.86 -20.66 3.88
C ILE A 326 -9.72 -21.67 3.76
N GLY A 327 -9.80 -22.55 2.77
CA GLY A 327 -8.83 -23.62 2.56
C GLY A 327 -7.63 -23.19 1.74
N ILE A 328 -6.45 -23.71 2.09
CA ILE A 328 -5.27 -23.74 1.22
C ILE A 328 -4.57 -25.09 1.41
N GLY A 329 -4.71 -25.97 0.42
CA GLY A 329 -4.33 -27.37 0.60
C GLY A 329 -5.18 -28.11 1.65
N ALA A 330 -6.45 -27.70 1.81
CA ALA A 330 -7.41 -28.28 2.75
C ALA A 330 -8.60 -29.00 2.08
N GLY A 331 -8.51 -29.25 0.76
CA GLY A 331 -9.59 -29.86 -0.01
C GLY A 331 -10.75 -28.89 -0.32
N ILE A 332 -11.78 -29.41 -0.99
CA ILE A 332 -12.89 -28.60 -1.53
C ILE A 332 -13.99 -28.27 -0.53
N HIS A 333 -13.97 -28.89 0.66
CA HIS A 333 -15.08 -28.82 1.63
C HIS A 333 -15.04 -27.61 2.56
N THR A 334 -14.05 -26.73 2.42
CA THR A 334 -14.03 -25.43 3.10
C THR A 334 -15.02 -24.45 2.45
N SER A 335 -15.41 -23.41 3.18
CA SER A 335 -16.35 -22.38 2.69
C SER A 335 -15.79 -21.50 1.57
N GLY A 336 -14.47 -21.49 1.40
CA GLY A 336 -13.75 -20.75 0.37
C GLY A 336 -12.33 -21.28 0.19
N GLN A 337 -11.58 -20.66 -0.71
CA GLN A 337 -10.20 -21.05 -1.03
C GLN A 337 -9.29 -19.82 -1.11
N VAL A 338 -8.03 -19.98 -0.68
CA VAL A 338 -6.96 -18.99 -0.87
C VAL A 338 -5.76 -19.59 -1.58
N LEU A 339 -5.15 -18.82 -2.49
CA LEU A 339 -3.85 -19.13 -3.08
C LEU A 339 -2.95 -17.89 -3.11
N VAL A 340 -1.64 -18.14 -3.12
CA VAL A 340 -0.62 -17.11 -3.32
C VAL A 340 -0.63 -16.67 -4.79
N TYR A 341 -0.74 -15.37 -5.04
CA TYR A 341 -0.81 -14.75 -6.38
C TYR A 341 0.28 -15.24 -7.34
N HIS A 342 1.52 -15.31 -6.86
CA HIS A 342 2.66 -15.73 -7.67
C HIS A 342 2.60 -17.22 -8.03
N ASP A 343 2.13 -18.06 -7.11
CA ASP A 343 2.03 -19.51 -7.32
C ASP A 343 0.88 -19.82 -8.29
N LEU A 344 -0.29 -19.21 -8.09
CA LEU A 344 -1.47 -19.45 -8.94
C LEU A 344 -1.26 -18.96 -10.39
N LEU A 345 -0.45 -17.92 -10.60
CA LEU A 345 -0.11 -17.41 -11.94
C LEU A 345 1.14 -18.06 -12.56
N GLY A 346 1.87 -18.90 -11.82
CA GLY A 346 3.10 -19.51 -12.29
C GLY A 346 4.18 -18.47 -12.65
N MET A 347 4.35 -17.44 -11.82
CA MET A 347 5.29 -16.34 -12.08
C MET A 347 6.74 -16.70 -11.80
N MET A 348 7.00 -17.57 -10.83
CA MET A 348 8.34 -17.91 -10.38
C MET A 348 8.92 -19.07 -11.21
N GLN A 349 10.04 -18.83 -11.89
CA GLN A 349 10.87 -19.85 -12.53
C GLN A 349 12.33 -19.58 -12.16
N HIS A 350 12.76 -19.97 -10.95
CA HIS A 350 14.15 -19.77 -10.53
C HIS A 350 14.97 -21.06 -10.71
N PRO A 351 16.03 -21.08 -11.53
CA PRO A 351 16.80 -22.30 -11.80
C PRO A 351 17.56 -22.85 -10.59
N HIS A 352 17.89 -22.00 -9.61
CA HIS A 352 18.57 -22.41 -8.35
C HIS A 352 17.63 -22.47 -7.13
N HIS A 353 16.38 -22.02 -7.30
CA HIS A 353 15.32 -22.07 -6.30
C HIS A 353 14.08 -22.57 -7.03
N ALA A 354 14.17 -23.78 -7.59
CA ALA A 354 13.01 -24.51 -8.06
C ALA A 354 12.17 -24.86 -6.81
N LYS A 355 11.60 -23.82 -6.19
CA LYS A 355 10.53 -23.90 -5.20
C LYS A 355 9.40 -24.51 -6.00
N VAL A 356 9.33 -25.84 -5.89
CA VAL A 356 8.27 -26.68 -6.40
C VAL A 356 6.98 -25.98 -6.00
N THR A 357 6.22 -25.48 -6.98
CA THR A 357 4.85 -25.01 -6.75
C THR A 357 4.20 -25.98 -5.77
N PRO A 358 3.68 -25.50 -4.62
CA PRO A 358 3.18 -26.41 -3.60
C PRO A 358 2.20 -27.41 -4.22
N LYS A 359 2.24 -28.68 -3.79
CA LYS A 359 1.46 -29.76 -4.45
C LYS A 359 -0.04 -29.48 -4.52
N PHE A 360 -0.56 -28.64 -3.62
CA PHE A 360 -1.96 -28.23 -3.59
C PHE A 360 -2.30 -27.08 -4.55
N CYS A 361 -1.30 -26.38 -5.09
CA CYS A 361 -1.50 -25.19 -5.89
C CYS A 361 -1.62 -25.55 -7.37
N LYS A 362 -2.83 -25.39 -7.92
CA LYS A 362 -3.05 -25.37 -9.37
C LYS A 362 -2.54 -24.05 -9.93
N GLN A 363 -1.69 -24.12 -10.95
CA GLN A 363 -1.35 -22.96 -11.77
C GLN A 363 -2.46 -22.73 -12.81
N PHE A 364 -3.04 -21.54 -12.79
CA PHE A 364 -4.05 -21.09 -13.74
C PHE A 364 -3.42 -20.42 -14.98
N SER A 365 -2.12 -20.10 -14.91
CA SER A 365 -1.32 -19.61 -16.03
C SER A 365 0.17 -19.94 -15.81
N SER A 366 1.02 -19.57 -16.77
CA SER A 366 2.47 -19.72 -16.70
C SER A 366 3.15 -18.39 -17.03
N VAL A 367 2.75 -17.32 -16.32
CA VAL A 367 3.15 -15.94 -16.59
C VAL A 367 4.67 -15.76 -16.59
N GLY A 368 5.41 -16.54 -15.79
CA GLY A 368 6.87 -16.52 -15.78
C GLY A 368 7.51 -16.84 -17.13
N VAL A 369 6.88 -17.70 -17.94
CA VAL A 369 7.34 -18.01 -19.32
C VAL A 369 7.26 -16.76 -20.18
N THR A 370 6.08 -16.13 -20.24
CA THR A 370 5.84 -14.93 -21.04
C THR A 370 6.77 -13.78 -20.65
N ILE A 371 7.00 -13.58 -19.34
CA ILE A 371 7.97 -12.59 -18.85
C ILE A 371 9.37 -12.90 -19.39
N ASN A 372 9.81 -14.16 -19.28
CA ASN A 372 11.15 -14.55 -19.71
C ASN A 372 11.36 -14.42 -21.22
N GLU A 373 10.35 -14.80 -22.01
CA GLU A 373 10.34 -14.67 -23.47
C GLU A 373 10.42 -13.19 -23.89
N ALA A 374 9.57 -12.32 -23.32
CA ALA A 374 9.59 -10.89 -23.61
C ALA A 374 10.96 -10.25 -23.30
N LEU A 375 11.60 -10.65 -22.18
CA LEU A 375 12.95 -10.16 -21.83
C LEU A 375 14.03 -10.69 -22.79
N LYS A 376 13.89 -11.93 -23.27
CA LYS A 376 14.81 -12.49 -24.28
C LYS A 376 14.67 -11.79 -25.62
N ASP A 377 13.44 -11.49 -26.05
CA ASP A 377 13.16 -10.77 -27.28
C ASP A 377 13.68 -9.33 -27.22
N PHE A 378 13.39 -8.61 -26.13
CA PHE A 378 13.96 -7.28 -25.90
C PHE A 378 15.49 -7.30 -25.99
N ARG A 379 16.14 -8.26 -25.30
CA ARG A 379 17.60 -8.43 -25.37
C ARG A 379 18.08 -8.72 -26.79
N ARG A 380 17.37 -9.56 -27.56
CA ARG A 380 17.70 -9.91 -28.93
C ARG A 380 17.62 -8.68 -29.83
N GLU A 381 16.51 -7.96 -29.81
CA GLU A 381 16.29 -6.80 -30.69
C GLU A 381 17.24 -5.64 -30.40
N VAL A 382 17.59 -5.41 -29.12
CA VAL A 382 18.64 -4.43 -28.75
C VAL A 382 20.01 -4.85 -29.31
N ARG A 383 20.35 -6.15 -29.25
CA ARG A 383 21.65 -6.65 -29.75
C ARG A 383 21.74 -6.64 -31.27
N GLU A 384 20.62 -6.93 -31.94
CA GLU A 384 20.48 -6.89 -33.40
C GLU A 384 20.32 -5.45 -33.92
N ARG A 385 20.15 -4.46 -33.01
CA ARG A 385 19.85 -3.06 -33.33
C ARG A 385 18.58 -2.89 -34.18
N THR A 386 17.63 -3.80 -34.02
CA THR A 386 16.29 -3.69 -34.60
C THR A 386 15.33 -2.94 -33.67
N PHE A 387 15.66 -2.84 -32.37
CA PHE A 387 15.00 -1.95 -31.43
C PHE A 387 15.97 -0.90 -30.85
N PRO A 388 15.52 0.37 -30.70
CA PRO A 388 14.27 0.91 -31.23
C PRO A 388 14.33 1.10 -32.75
N ASP A 389 13.21 0.88 -33.44
CA ASP A 389 13.03 1.29 -34.83
C ASP A 389 12.49 2.74 -34.91
N LEU A 390 12.01 3.17 -36.08
CA LEU A 390 11.42 4.49 -36.26
C LEU A 390 10.09 4.69 -35.53
N ASN A 391 9.31 3.64 -35.30
CA ASN A 391 8.06 3.73 -34.55
C ASN A 391 8.32 4.03 -33.07
N TYR A 392 9.43 3.53 -32.54
CA TYR A 392 9.86 3.74 -31.15
C TYR A 392 10.91 4.87 -31.00
N SER A 393 11.27 5.53 -32.10
CA SER A 393 12.15 6.70 -32.13
C SER A 393 11.46 7.90 -32.81
N PRO A 394 10.30 8.37 -32.32
CA PRO A 394 9.52 9.40 -33.01
C PRO A 394 10.17 10.79 -32.97
N TYR A 395 11.20 10.97 -32.16
CA TYR A 395 11.86 12.26 -31.93
C TYR A 395 12.82 12.58 -33.07
N LYS A 396 12.54 13.65 -33.81
CA LYS A 396 13.35 14.09 -34.95
C LYS A 396 13.79 15.53 -34.74
N MET A 397 15.01 15.84 -35.19
CA MET A 397 15.53 17.21 -35.18
C MET A 397 14.81 18.08 -36.21
N ALA A 398 14.86 19.38 -35.94
CA ALA A 398 14.37 20.37 -36.86
C ALA A 398 15.06 20.36 -38.24
N SER A 399 14.31 20.66 -39.29
CA SER A 399 14.78 20.84 -40.66
C SER A 399 15.80 21.98 -40.65
N GLY A 400 17.06 21.65 -40.91
CA GLY A 400 18.20 22.57 -40.83
C GLY A 400 18.95 22.54 -39.48
N GLU A 401 18.30 22.17 -38.38
CA GLU A 401 18.98 22.01 -37.09
C GLU A 401 19.87 20.76 -37.07
N LEU A 402 19.49 19.69 -37.77
CA LEU A 402 20.37 18.52 -37.93
C LEU A 402 21.67 18.88 -38.66
N GLU A 403 21.59 19.75 -39.68
CA GLU A 403 22.73 20.28 -40.42
C GLU A 403 23.61 21.15 -39.52
N ALA A 404 22.99 22.06 -38.77
CA ALA A 404 23.67 22.94 -37.81
C ALA A 404 24.39 22.13 -36.72
N PHE A 405 23.73 21.13 -36.15
CA PHE A 405 24.32 20.21 -35.18
C PHE A 405 25.52 19.48 -35.76
N ARG A 406 25.41 18.91 -36.97
CA ARG A 406 26.52 18.22 -37.65
C ARG A 406 27.72 19.15 -37.88
N LYS A 407 27.51 20.44 -38.15
CA LYS A 407 28.59 21.44 -38.31
C LYS A 407 29.32 21.78 -37.01
N MET A 408 28.66 21.64 -35.85
CA MET A 408 29.26 21.93 -34.55
C MET A 408 30.12 20.77 -33.99
N LEU A 409 29.91 19.53 -34.48
CA LEU A 409 30.62 18.34 -33.98
C LEU A 409 32.15 18.41 -34.13
N PRO A 410 32.74 18.84 -35.27
CA PRO A 410 34.20 18.89 -35.41
C PRO A 410 34.89 19.83 -34.42
N GLU A 411 34.29 20.99 -34.12
CA GLU A 411 34.81 21.90 -33.10
C GLU A 411 34.74 21.30 -31.70
N LEU A 412 33.70 20.51 -31.42
CA LEU A 412 33.53 19.79 -30.16
C LEU A 412 34.57 18.68 -30.00
N ASP A 413 34.81 17.90 -31.06
CA ASP A 413 35.81 16.82 -31.07
C ASP A 413 37.23 17.35 -30.85
N LEU A 414 37.55 18.52 -31.43
CA LEU A 414 38.82 19.22 -31.20
C LEU A 414 38.97 19.69 -29.75
N LYS A 415 37.90 20.20 -29.13
CA LYS A 415 37.89 20.60 -27.72
C LYS A 415 38.10 19.41 -26.76
N TRP A 416 37.70 18.21 -27.14
CA TRP A 416 37.77 17.02 -26.28
C TRP A 416 38.94 16.07 -26.59
N GLY A 417 39.85 16.46 -27.49
CA GLY A 417 41.05 15.67 -27.78
C GLY A 417 40.81 14.45 -28.67
N GLY A 418 39.84 14.52 -29.59
CA GLY A 418 39.70 13.61 -30.74
C GLY A 418 39.29 12.17 -30.40
N ILE A 419 38.01 11.93 -30.14
CA ILE A 419 37.45 10.58 -30.12
C ILE A 419 37.03 10.21 -31.55
N GLN A 420 37.84 9.42 -32.26
CA GLN A 420 37.44 8.88 -33.56
C GLN A 420 36.37 7.80 -33.37
N ASN A 421 35.16 7.99 -33.90
CA ASN A 421 34.30 6.87 -34.28
C ASN A 421 33.34 7.18 -35.46
N LYS A 422 33.31 6.24 -36.41
CA LYS A 422 32.49 6.22 -37.63
C LYS A 422 31.00 6.00 -37.31
N VAL A 423 30.10 6.61 -38.11
CA VAL A 423 29.15 5.93 -39.03
C VAL A 423 27.96 6.86 -39.41
N GLY A 424 27.72 6.97 -40.73
CA GLY A 424 26.44 6.74 -41.42
C GLY A 424 25.29 7.75 -41.28
N SER A 425 25.04 8.53 -42.33
CA SER A 425 23.94 9.49 -42.48
C SER A 425 22.65 8.86 -43.01
N THR A 426 21.50 9.24 -42.46
CA THR A 426 20.19 9.24 -43.16
C THR A 426 19.30 10.40 -42.65
N GLU A 427 18.37 10.82 -43.52
CA GLU A 427 17.68 12.12 -43.57
C GLU A 427 16.47 12.28 -42.64
N SER A 428 16.10 13.54 -42.40
CA SER A 428 15.16 14.00 -41.35
C SER A 428 13.96 14.78 -41.90
N GLU A 429 12.79 14.56 -41.28
CA GLU A 429 11.64 15.48 -41.30
C GLU A 429 11.10 15.67 -39.87
N GLU A 430 10.70 16.88 -39.52
CA GLU A 430 10.32 17.33 -38.17
C GLU A 430 9.02 16.74 -37.60
N THR A 431 8.97 16.50 -36.28
CA THR A 431 7.70 16.49 -35.55
C THR A 431 7.87 16.88 -34.07
N LYS A 432 6.90 17.65 -33.53
CA LYS A 432 6.83 18.16 -32.14
C LYS A 432 6.17 17.14 -31.20
N VAL A 433 6.49 17.24 -29.90
CA VAL A 433 6.03 16.34 -28.83
C VAL A 433 4.84 16.93 -28.08
N TYR A 434 3.63 16.60 -28.55
CA TYR A 434 2.48 16.06 -27.80
C TYR A 434 1.54 15.39 -28.80
#